data_AF-A0A2U8GXJ8-F1
#
_entry.id   AF-A0A2U8GXJ8-F1
#
_cell.length_a   1.000
_cell.length_b   1.000
_cell.length_c   1.000
_cell.angle_alpha   90.00
_cell.angle_beta   90.00
_cell.angle_gamma   90.00
#
_symmetry.space_group_name_H-M   'P 1'
#
loop_
_entity.id
_entity.type
_entity.pdbx_description
1 polymer ?
#
loop_
_entity_poly.entity_id
_entity_poly.type
_entity_poly.pdbx_seq_one_letter_code
_entity_poly.pdbx_strand_id
1 'polypeptide(L)'
;MLVVAPFEVSRFGLSYRSASEIRIDLSTVAPGAYRVLAVHNFHTEDCNPCLTECVAGVFLAARRSDGSWEAPERFPIECRAVGVLGTLQVPDDAGLAELLP
;
A
#
# COMPACT_ATOMS: atom_id res chain seq x y z
N MET A 1 13.05 2.84 -7.05
CA MET A 1 12.62 1.73 -6.18
C MET A 1 12.06 2.30 -4.89
N LEU A 2 10.89 1.81 -4.45
CA LEU A 2 10.34 2.09 -3.12
C LEU A 2 10.66 0.92 -2.19
N VAL A 3 11.06 1.24 -0.96
CA VAL A 3 11.24 0.28 0.12
C VAL A 3 10.25 0.60 1.23
N VAL A 4 9.40 -0.36 1.58
CA VAL A 4 8.48 -0.27 2.72
C VAL A 4 8.97 -1.23 3.79
N ALA A 5 9.33 -0.68 4.95
CA ALA A 5 9.76 -1.48 6.11
C ALA A 5 8.60 -2.39 6.59
N PRO A 6 8.91 -3.50 7.31
CA PRO A 6 7.88 -4.27 8.00
C PRO A 6 6.97 -3.36 8.83
N PHE A 7 5.67 -3.62 8.79
CA PHE A 7 4.67 -2.78 9.43
C PHE A 7 3.53 -3.60 10.02
N GLU A 8 2.84 -2.99 10.98
CA GLU A 8 1.63 -3.50 11.59
C GLU A 8 0.62 -2.37 11.73
N VAL A 9 -0.64 -2.64 11.36
CA VAL A 9 -1.77 -1.72 11.51
C VAL A 9 -2.88 -2.44 12.27
N SER A 10 -3.22 -1.95 13.46
CA SER A 10 -4.38 -2.47 14.20
C SER A 10 -5.66 -1.76 13.73
N ARG A 11 -6.62 -2.50 13.18
CA ARG A 11 -7.91 -1.94 12.77
C ARG A 11 -9.00 -3.01 12.77
N PHE A 12 -10.25 -2.62 13.02
CA PHE A 12 -11.40 -3.54 13.04
C PHE A 12 -11.25 -4.73 14.00
N GLY A 13 -10.45 -4.58 15.06
CA GLY A 13 -10.17 -5.66 16.02
C GLY A 13 -9.17 -6.70 15.53
N LEU A 14 -8.50 -6.46 14.40
CA LEU A 14 -7.50 -7.33 13.79
C LEU A 14 -6.15 -6.62 13.71
N SER A 15 -5.07 -7.40 13.63
CA SER A 15 -3.73 -6.92 13.33
C SER A 15 -3.39 -7.19 11.86
N TYR A 16 -3.21 -6.13 11.05
CA TYR A 16 -2.82 -6.23 9.65
C TYR A 16 -1.31 -6.06 9.54
N ARG A 17 -0.58 -7.11 9.17
CA ARG A 17 0.88 -7.16 9.25
C ARG A 17 1.53 -7.49 7.92
N SER A 18 2.63 -6.80 7.63
CA SER A 18 3.64 -7.27 6.69
C SER A 18 4.94 -7.50 7.45
N ALA A 19 5.32 -8.77 7.61
CA ALA A 19 6.44 -9.16 8.46
C ALA A 19 7.82 -8.93 7.80
N SER A 20 7.84 -8.70 6.49
CA SER A 20 9.04 -8.56 5.67
C SER A 20 9.04 -7.22 4.96
N GLU A 21 10.24 -6.76 4.61
CA GLU A 21 10.40 -5.58 3.76
C GLU A 21 9.75 -5.82 2.39
N ILE A 22 8.95 -4.85 1.93
CA ILE A 22 8.38 -4.84 0.58
C ILE A 22 9.22 -3.93 -0.30
N ARG A 23 9.74 -4.47 -1.39
CA ARG A 23 10.47 -3.73 -2.42
C ARG A 23 9.62 -3.62 -3.67
N ILE A 24 9.32 -2.41 -4.10
CA ILE A 24 8.50 -2.13 -5.28
C ILE A 24 9.39 -1.45 -6.32
N ASP A 25 9.53 -2.08 -7.48
CA ASP A 25 10.10 -1.40 -8.65
C ASP A 25 9.08 -0.36 -9.15
N LEU A 26 9.54 0.88 -9.26
CA LEU A 26 8.71 2.00 -9.69
C LEU A 26 8.91 2.32 -11.18
N SER A 27 9.71 1.54 -11.91
CA SER A 27 10.03 1.78 -13.32
C SER A 27 8.80 1.88 -14.24
N THR A 28 7.68 1.26 -13.85
CA THR A 28 6.42 1.27 -14.58
C THR A 28 5.34 2.15 -13.93
N VAL A 29 5.64 2.78 -12.79
CA VAL A 29 4.72 3.67 -12.09
C VAL A 29 4.82 5.05 -12.73
N ALA A 30 3.66 5.62 -13.12
CA ALA A 30 3.63 6.94 -13.73
C ALA A 30 4.14 8.01 -12.74
N PRO A 31 4.82 9.06 -13.21
CA PRO A 31 5.19 10.19 -12.37
C PRO A 31 3.98 10.82 -11.66
N GLY A 32 4.19 11.33 -10.45
CA GLY A 32 3.15 12.00 -9.69
C GLY A 32 3.21 11.77 -8.18
N ALA A 33 2.18 12.26 -7.50
CA ALA A 33 2.01 12.08 -6.06
C ALA A 33 1.18 10.84 -5.76
N TYR A 34 1.62 10.07 -4.77
CA TYR A 34 0.99 8.84 -4.33
C TYR A 34 0.82 8.80 -2.81
N ARG A 35 -0.24 8.14 -2.35
CA ARG A 35 -0.34 7.64 -0.96
C ARG A 35 0.01 6.17 -0.94
N VAL A 36 0.89 5.78 -0.02
CA VAL A 36 1.23 4.37 0.22
C VAL A 36 0.26 3.85 1.27
N LEU A 37 -0.68 3.01 0.85
CA LEU A 37 -1.73 2.49 1.72
C LEU A 37 -1.40 1.06 2.14
N ALA A 38 -1.53 0.76 3.42
CA ALA A 38 -1.68 -0.62 3.88
C ALA A 38 -3.06 -1.11 3.47
N VAL A 39 -3.12 -2.27 2.83
CA VAL A 39 -4.37 -2.88 2.39
C VAL A 39 -4.51 -4.30 2.93
N HIS A 40 -5.72 -4.65 3.29
CA HIS A 40 -6.12 -6.03 3.49
C HIS A 40 -6.34 -6.67 2.13
N ASN A 41 -5.61 -7.75 1.81
CA ASN A 41 -5.78 -8.52 0.57
C ASN A 41 -6.60 -9.78 0.88
N PHE A 42 -7.88 -9.78 0.52
CA PHE A 42 -8.81 -10.87 0.86
C PHE A 42 -8.37 -12.21 0.25
N HIS A 43 -7.75 -12.21 -0.94
CA HIS A 43 -7.28 -13.44 -1.59
C HIS A 43 -6.11 -14.10 -0.83
N THR A 44 -5.30 -13.31 -0.12
CA THR A 44 -4.18 -13.85 0.65
C THR A 44 -4.63 -14.38 2.02
N GLU A 45 -5.70 -13.83 2.59
CA GLU A 45 -6.24 -14.26 3.89
C GLU A 45 -6.89 -15.62 3.89
N ASP A 46 -7.44 -16.08 2.76
CA ASP A 46 -8.20 -17.33 2.71
C ASP A 46 -7.38 -18.55 3.19
N CYS A 47 -6.05 -18.43 3.25
CA CYS A 47 -5.13 -19.47 3.71
C CYS A 47 -4.49 -19.19 5.09
N ASN A 48 -4.87 -18.11 5.79
CA ASN A 48 -4.23 -17.71 7.04
C ASN A 48 -4.84 -18.47 8.24
N PRO A 49 -4.06 -19.27 9.00
CA PRO A 49 -4.58 -20.03 10.14
C PRO A 49 -4.84 -19.18 11.39
N CYS A 50 -4.38 -17.93 11.43
CA CYS A 50 -4.51 -17.03 12.58
C CYS A 50 -5.65 -16.04 12.37
N LEU A 51 -6.79 -16.24 13.04
CA LEU A 51 -7.99 -15.39 12.84
C LEU A 51 -7.89 -13.99 13.45
N THR A 52 -6.82 -13.71 14.21
CA THR A 52 -6.58 -12.39 14.82
C THR A 52 -5.59 -11.54 14.04
N GLU A 53 -4.93 -12.13 13.04
CA GLU A 53 -3.92 -11.49 12.20
C GLU A 53 -4.35 -11.59 10.74
N CYS A 54 -4.04 -10.56 9.97
CA CYS A 54 -4.21 -10.52 8.53
C CYS A 54 -2.89 -10.13 7.87
N VAL A 55 -2.52 -10.81 6.79
CA VAL A 55 -1.47 -10.40 5.86
C VAL A 55 -1.86 -9.08 5.18
N ALA A 56 -1.04 -8.06 5.39
CA ALA A 56 -1.19 -6.77 4.78
C ALA A 56 -0.33 -6.64 3.51
N GLY A 57 -0.93 -6.09 2.46
CA GLY A 57 -0.24 -5.62 1.26
C GLY A 57 -0.08 -4.09 1.25
N VAL A 58 0.48 -3.60 0.14
CA VAL A 58 0.60 -2.17 -0.13
C VAL A 58 -0.12 -1.82 -1.43
N PHE A 59 -0.82 -0.69 -1.42
CA PHE A 59 -1.42 -0.09 -2.60
C PHE A 59 -0.90 1.33 -2.80
N LEU A 60 -0.47 1.66 -4.02
CA LEU A 60 -0.04 3.02 -4.39
C LEU A 60 -1.23 3.79 -4.94
N ALA A 61 -1.87 4.60 -4.10
CA ALA A 61 -2.98 5.42 -4.50
C ALA A 61 -2.50 6.70 -5.19
N ALA A 62 -2.63 6.78 -6.51
CA ALA A 62 -2.27 7.98 -7.28
C ALA A 62 -3.18 9.17 -6.94
N ARG A 63 -2.65 10.38 -7.07
CA ARG A 63 -3.46 11.60 -7.05
C ARG A 63 -4.09 11.82 -8.42
N ARG A 64 -5.41 11.96 -8.47
CA ARG A 64 -6.16 12.25 -9.69
C ARG A 64 -6.16 13.74 -10.01
N SER A 65 -6.54 14.08 -11.25
CA SER A 65 -6.65 15.45 -11.72
C SER A 65 -7.68 16.30 -10.96
N ASP A 66 -8.71 15.66 -10.39
CA ASP A 66 -9.71 16.30 -9.53
C ASP A 66 -9.21 16.50 -8.08
N GLY A 67 -7.95 16.13 -7.80
CA GLY A 67 -7.32 16.24 -6.49
C GLY A 67 -7.66 15.08 -5.53
N SER A 68 -8.55 14.16 -5.91
CA SER A 68 -8.88 12.97 -5.13
C SER A 68 -7.76 11.93 -5.22
N TRP A 69 -7.75 10.99 -4.28
CA TRP A 69 -6.83 9.86 -4.28
C TRP A 69 -7.50 8.61 -4.82
N GLU A 70 -6.73 7.74 -5.45
CA GLU A 70 -7.23 6.42 -5.79
C GLU A 70 -7.64 5.62 -4.55
N ALA A 71 -8.72 4.85 -4.71
CA ALA A 71 -9.27 4.01 -3.65
C ALA A 71 -9.04 2.56 -4.07
N PRO A 72 -8.32 1.75 -3.26
CA PRO A 72 -8.03 0.36 -3.59
C PRO A 72 -9.31 -0.46 -3.87
N GLU A 73 -10.42 -0.12 -3.21
CA GLU A 73 -11.72 -0.80 -3.36
C GLU A 73 -12.34 -0.66 -4.77
N ARG A 74 -11.78 0.21 -5.63
CA ARG A 74 -12.23 0.39 -7.01
C ARG A 74 -11.48 -0.46 -8.02
N PHE A 75 -10.48 -1.23 -7.59
CA PHE A 75 -9.66 -2.08 -8.43
C PHE A 75 -10.15 -3.54 -8.37
N PRO A 76 -9.87 -4.35 -9.40
CA PRO A 76 -10.35 -5.74 -9.47
C PRO A 76 -9.74 -6.67 -8.41
N ILE A 77 -8.69 -6.21 -7.71
CA ILE A 77 -8.14 -6.91 -6.57
C ILE A 77 -9.04 -6.59 -5.39
N GLU A 78 -9.74 -7.59 -4.86
CA GLU A 78 -10.53 -7.46 -3.65
C GLU A 78 -9.59 -7.06 -2.50
N CYS A 79 -9.51 -5.76 -2.25
CA CYS A 79 -8.69 -5.21 -1.19
C CYS A 79 -9.37 -4.00 -0.54
N ARG A 80 -9.03 -3.76 0.72
CA ARG A 80 -9.57 -2.67 1.53
C ARG A 80 -8.44 -1.88 2.17
N ALA A 81 -8.51 -0.55 2.10
CA ALA A 81 -7.57 0.31 2.80
C ALA A 81 -7.72 0.15 4.33
N VAL A 82 -6.62 -0.19 5.00
CA VAL A 82 -6.58 -0.32 6.47
C VAL A 82 -5.74 0.77 7.13
N GLY A 83 -4.79 1.37 6.42
CA GLY A 83 -4.00 2.49 6.95
C GLY A 83 -3.24 3.24 5.85
N VAL A 84 -2.80 4.46 6.16
CA VAL A 84 -1.82 5.20 5.35
C VAL A 84 -0.46 4.99 5.99
N LEU A 85 0.51 4.50 5.23
CA LEU A 85 1.89 4.28 5.68
C LEU A 85 2.78 5.48 5.39
N GLY A 86 2.40 6.31 4.42
CA GLY A 86 3.11 7.54 4.07
C GLY A 86 2.66 8.08 2.72
N THR A 87 3.40 9.08 2.24
CA THR A 87 3.27 9.62 0.89
C THR A 87 4.53 9.36 0.07
N LEU A 88 4.38 9.28 -1.24
CA LEU A 88 5.45 9.01 -2.18
C LEU A 88 5.34 10.00 -3.34
N GLN A 89 6.44 10.68 -3.64
CA GLN A 89 6.56 11.45 -4.88
C GLN A 89 7.38 10.65 -5.88
N VAL A 90 6.78 10.31 -7.02
CA VAL A 90 7.46 9.66 -8.14
C VAL A 90 7.89 10.78 -9.11
N PRO A 91 9.20 11.01 -9.28
CA PRO A 91 9.70 12.04 -10.18
C PRO A 91 9.43 11.70 -11.66
N ASP A 92 9.47 12.73 -12.53
CA ASP A 92 9.34 12.58 -13.99
C ASP A 92 10.56 11.90 -14.63
N ASP A 93 11.71 11.95 -13.95
CA ASP A 93 12.95 11.27 -14.26
C ASP A 93 13.24 10.15 -13.25
N ALA A 94 14.19 9.25 -13.53
CA ALA A 94 14.47 8.03 -12.76
C ALA A 94 15.09 8.27 -11.35
N GLY A 95 14.66 9.32 -10.66
CA GLY A 95 15.04 9.65 -9.30
C GLY A 95 14.52 8.63 -8.29
N LEU A 96 15.22 8.57 -7.15
CA LEU A 96 14.80 7.77 -6.00
C LEU A 96 13.56 8.40 -5.39
N ALA A 97 12.52 7.60 -5.22
CA ALA A 97 11.27 8.02 -4.60
C ALA A 97 11.37 7.79 -3.09
N GLU A 98 11.21 8.84 -2.29
CA GLU A 98 11.28 8.77 -0.83
C GLU A 98 9.87 8.64 -0.23
N LEU A 99 9.73 7.75 0.77
CA LEU A 99 8.55 7.66 1.59
C LEU A 99 8.59 8.78 2.63
N LEU A 100 7.65 9.72 2.56
CA LEU A 100 7.49 10.78 3.55
C LEU A 100 6.45 10.34 4.60
N PRO A 101 6.70 10.57 5.90
CA PRO A 101 5.77 10.24 6.98
C PRO A 101 4.46 11.03 6.90
#